data_AF-A0A6A3AFE4-F1
#
_entry.id   AF-A0A6A3AFE4-F1
#
_cell.length_a   1.000
_cell.length_b   1.000
_cell.length_c   1.000
_cell.angle_alpha   90.00
_cell.angle_beta   90.00
_cell.angle_gamma   90.00
#
_symmetry.space_group_name_H-M   'P 1'
#
loop_
_entity.id
_entity.type
_entity.pdbx_description
1 polymer ?
#
loop_
_entity_poly.entity_id
_entity_poly.type
_entity_poly.pdbx_seq_one_letter_code
_entity_poly.pdbx_strand_id
1 'polypeptide(L)'
;MLSSTSLKPFINPKVPFFSPFLIQTPSLLSSHLPFSPPKPPSFKRISATLIPANPPPQQQQLYQPFRPPSSPLPPKFRSLDTPGRLEVLTNRLGLWFEYAPLIPSLFKEGFTPPSIEEITGISGVEQNRLIVASQVRDSLVQSNTDEELLSFFDTGGAELLYEIRLLSVSQRAEAVRYIVENLLDAKGAQVLARAIKDFPRRQMDKGWSSFDYGLPGDCLSFMYYRQGREHRNPSEERTDSLTQALELAVSESARNEVLRELEGGKDETEEKGGDLGARVRVPVVRMKLGEVAEASSVVFLPVVKRRRVSS
;
A
#
# COMPACT_ATOMS: atom_id res chain seq x y z
N MET A 1 4.59 69.85 6.14
CA MET A 1 5.09 69.37 7.45
C MET A 1 4.79 67.87 7.49
N LEU A 2 5.59 66.99 6.87
CA LEU A 2 6.88 66.48 7.33
C LEU A 2 6.92 66.26 8.84
N SER A 3 6.60 65.04 9.27
CA SER A 3 7.09 64.47 10.52
C SER A 3 7.54 63.03 10.28
N SER A 4 8.86 62.87 10.35
CA SER A 4 9.63 61.64 10.36
C SER A 4 9.68 61.05 11.78
N THR A 5 9.62 59.71 11.89
CA THR A 5 10.30 58.91 12.92
C THR A 5 10.56 57.53 12.32
N SER A 6 11.72 57.27 11.71
CA SER A 6 12.99 56.82 12.31
C SER A 6 12.86 55.55 13.16
N LEU A 7 13.12 54.40 12.54
CA LEU A 7 13.46 53.15 13.22
C LEU A 7 14.81 52.64 12.69
N LYS A 8 15.76 52.45 13.61
CA LYS A 8 17.04 51.76 13.43
C LYS A 8 17.40 51.02 14.74
N PRO A 9 18.32 50.04 14.69
CA PRO A 9 18.09 48.68 15.19
C PRO A 9 18.98 48.25 16.36
N PHE A 10 18.65 47.13 17.01
CA PHE A 10 19.50 46.30 17.90
C PHE A 10 18.93 44.86 17.87
N ILE A 11 19.55 43.84 17.26
CA ILE A 11 20.72 43.00 17.61
C ILE A 11 20.47 41.94 18.72
N ASN A 12 20.29 40.68 18.23
CA ASN A 12 20.71 39.34 18.74
C ASN A 12 20.15 38.72 20.05
N PRO A 13 20.37 37.40 20.31
CA PRO A 13 20.48 36.22 19.43
C PRO A 13 19.71 34.98 19.97
N LYS A 14 19.47 33.95 19.13
CA LYS A 14 19.72 32.52 19.47
C LYS A 14 19.34 31.62 18.30
N VAL A 15 20.34 30.95 17.75
CA VAL A 15 20.28 29.88 16.75
C VAL A 15 21.03 28.68 17.35
N PRO A 16 20.55 27.44 17.23
CA PRO A 16 21.41 26.26 17.26
C PRO A 16 21.64 25.81 15.80
N PHE A 17 22.85 25.97 15.27
CA PHE A 17 23.92 24.96 15.26
C PHE A 17 23.50 23.62 14.66
N PHE A 18 23.80 23.42 13.37
CA PHE A 18 24.32 22.15 12.84
C PHE A 18 25.26 22.49 11.66
N SER A 19 26.55 22.20 11.85
CA SER A 19 27.58 22.25 10.82
C SER A 19 27.95 20.82 10.40
N PRO A 20 28.59 20.64 9.22
CA PRO A 20 28.66 19.39 8.51
C PRO A 20 29.84 18.54 8.98
N PHE A 21 29.61 17.25 9.25
CA PHE A 21 30.71 16.30 9.42
C PHE A 21 31.11 15.72 8.06
N LEU A 22 32.13 16.33 7.49
CA LEU A 22 33.19 15.66 6.74
C LEU A 22 33.83 14.60 7.65
N ILE A 23 33.88 13.34 7.20
CA ILE A 23 34.79 12.35 7.79
C ILE A 23 35.75 11.88 6.71
N GLN A 24 37.01 12.09 7.05
CA GLN A 24 38.21 11.80 6.31
C GLN A 24 38.41 10.30 6.13
N THR A 25 38.98 9.97 4.97
CA THR A 25 39.74 8.76 4.69
C THR A 25 40.85 8.52 5.72
N PRO A 26 41.10 7.26 6.10
CA PRO A 26 42.45 6.83 6.43
C PRO A 26 42.96 5.84 5.38
N SER A 27 43.92 6.32 4.59
CA SER A 27 44.89 5.48 3.90
C SER A 27 45.82 4.82 4.91
N LEU A 28 45.86 3.48 4.93
CA LEU A 28 46.96 2.70 5.49
C LEU A 28 47.55 1.82 4.39
N LEU A 29 48.78 2.14 4.01
CA LEU A 29 49.72 1.26 3.32
C LEU A 29 50.20 0.19 4.30
N SER A 30 50.10 -1.10 3.93
CA SER A 30 51.24 -2.02 4.07
C SER A 30 51.03 -3.38 3.39
N SER A 31 52.01 -3.71 2.55
CA SER A 31 52.61 -5.02 2.26
C SER A 31 51.77 -6.25 1.88
N HIS A 32 51.76 -6.48 0.56
CA HIS A 32 51.96 -7.71 -0.21
C HIS A 32 52.25 -9.02 0.56
N LEU A 33 51.47 -10.07 0.24
CA LEU A 33 51.93 -11.45 -0.05
C LEU A 33 50.81 -12.19 -0.83
N PRO A 34 51.12 -12.99 -1.86
CA PRO A 34 50.12 -13.63 -2.72
C PRO A 34 49.72 -15.00 -2.16
N PHE A 35 48.47 -15.16 -1.73
CA PHE A 35 47.92 -16.48 -1.42
C PHE A 35 47.12 -16.99 -2.62
N SER A 36 47.70 -17.95 -3.34
CA SER A 36 47.01 -18.68 -4.41
C SER A 36 45.86 -19.52 -3.82
N PRO A 37 44.65 -19.50 -4.40
CA PRO A 37 43.64 -20.50 -4.08
C PRO A 37 44.03 -21.87 -4.67
N PRO A 38 43.93 -22.98 -3.90
CA PRO A 38 44.18 -24.31 -4.42
C PRO A 38 43.10 -24.70 -5.45
N LYS A 39 43.56 -25.27 -6.57
CA LYS A 39 42.72 -25.85 -7.63
C LYS A 39 41.78 -26.92 -7.04
N PRO A 40 40.47 -26.91 -7.36
CA PRO A 40 39.60 -28.02 -7.01
C PRO A 40 40.00 -29.27 -7.84
N PRO A 41 39.95 -30.48 -7.26
CA PRO A 41 40.28 -31.70 -7.97
C PRO A 41 39.26 -31.99 -9.09
N SER A 42 39.78 -32.44 -10.23
CA SER A 42 39.00 -32.85 -11.39
C SER A 42 38.13 -34.06 -11.03
N PHE A 43 36.82 -33.84 -10.88
CA PHE A 43 35.88 -34.95 -10.83
C PHE A 43 35.67 -35.46 -12.26
N LYS A 44 36.13 -36.70 -12.47
CA LYS A 44 35.95 -37.45 -13.71
C LYS A 44 34.45 -37.55 -14.04
N ARG A 45 34.14 -37.22 -15.29
CA ARG A 45 32.84 -37.37 -15.94
C ARG A 45 32.47 -38.86 -15.92
N ILE A 46 31.48 -39.24 -15.10
CA ILE A 46 30.90 -40.59 -15.16
C ILE A 46 29.90 -40.59 -16.31
N SER A 47 30.20 -41.42 -17.32
CA SER A 47 29.37 -41.64 -18.49
C SER A 47 28.00 -42.19 -18.11
N ALA A 48 26.98 -41.66 -18.78
CA ALA A 48 25.58 -42.03 -18.62
C ALA A 48 25.34 -43.49 -19.01
N THR A 49 24.76 -44.26 -18.09
CA THR A 49 24.09 -45.53 -18.39
C THR A 49 22.62 -45.24 -18.63
N LEU A 50 22.13 -45.69 -19.79
CA LEU A 50 20.76 -45.59 -20.28
C LEU A 50 19.75 -46.18 -19.28
N ILE A 51 18.82 -45.34 -18.79
CA ILE A 51 17.63 -45.75 -18.03
C ILE A 51 16.41 -45.48 -18.93
N PRO A 52 15.48 -46.43 -19.11
CA PRO A 52 14.31 -46.26 -19.96
C PRO A 52 13.37 -45.15 -19.47
N ALA A 53 12.71 -44.50 -20.43
CA ALA A 53 11.83 -43.35 -20.22
C ALA A 53 10.65 -43.69 -19.28
N ASN A 54 10.69 -43.13 -18.08
CA ASN A 54 9.54 -43.05 -17.18
C ASN A 54 8.72 -41.78 -17.53
N PRO A 55 7.38 -41.82 -17.43
CA PRO A 55 6.55 -40.63 -17.67
C PRO A 55 6.90 -39.53 -16.66
N PRO A 56 6.75 -38.24 -17.04
CA PRO A 56 7.23 -37.13 -16.23
C PRO A 56 6.54 -37.15 -14.86
N PRO A 57 7.29 -37.08 -13.74
CA PRO A 57 6.68 -36.95 -12.43
C PRO A 57 5.90 -35.64 -12.40
N GLN A 58 4.66 -35.73 -11.95
CA GLN A 58 3.80 -34.59 -11.64
C GLN A 58 4.63 -33.57 -10.87
N GLN A 59 4.70 -32.35 -11.40
CA GLN A 59 5.46 -31.25 -10.83
C GLN A 59 5.04 -31.08 -9.37
N GLN A 60 5.90 -31.50 -8.45
CA GLN A 60 5.83 -31.05 -7.07
C GLN A 60 6.02 -29.53 -7.18
N GLN A 61 4.93 -28.79 -7.01
CA GLN A 61 4.95 -27.34 -7.05
C GLN A 61 5.82 -26.86 -5.89
N LEU A 62 7.11 -26.64 -6.17
CA LEU A 62 7.98 -25.82 -5.33
C LEU A 62 7.21 -24.55 -5.03
N TYR A 63 7.12 -24.19 -3.74
CA TYR A 63 6.46 -22.98 -3.30
C TYR A 63 7.04 -21.79 -4.07
N GLN A 64 6.26 -21.29 -5.03
CA GLN A 64 6.54 -20.02 -5.65
C GLN A 64 5.87 -18.96 -4.76
N PRO A 65 6.61 -17.93 -4.31
CA PRO A 65 5.97 -16.79 -3.68
C PRO A 65 4.88 -16.27 -4.60
N PHE A 66 3.67 -16.09 -4.07
CA PHE A 66 2.49 -15.71 -4.83
C PHE A 66 2.80 -14.49 -5.70
N ARG A 67 2.78 -14.68 -7.03
CA ARG A 67 2.82 -13.60 -8.00
C ARG A 67 1.37 -13.37 -8.43
N PRO A 68 0.75 -12.24 -8.10
CA PRO A 68 -0.60 -11.95 -8.56
C PRO A 68 -0.62 -12.05 -10.10
N PRO A 69 -1.70 -12.58 -10.69
CA PRO A 69 -1.84 -12.62 -12.14
C PRO A 69 -1.75 -11.18 -12.66
N SER A 70 -0.81 -10.93 -13.57
CA SER A 70 -0.65 -9.61 -14.18
C SER A 70 -1.87 -9.28 -15.04
N SER A 71 -2.34 -8.04 -14.95
CA SER A 71 -3.27 -7.46 -15.92
C SER A 71 -2.81 -7.79 -17.34
N PRO A 72 -3.72 -8.21 -18.24
CA PRO A 72 -3.35 -8.53 -19.61
C PRO A 72 -2.79 -7.28 -20.30
N LEU A 73 -1.62 -7.39 -20.92
CA LEU A 73 -1.05 -6.30 -21.69
C LEU A 73 -2.01 -5.90 -22.82
N PRO A 74 -2.29 -4.60 -23.00
CA PRO A 74 -3.06 -4.10 -24.13
C PRO A 74 -2.47 -4.61 -25.46
N PRO A 75 -3.30 -5.00 -26.45
CA PRO A 75 -2.82 -5.56 -27.72
C PRO A 75 -1.79 -4.67 -28.42
N LYS A 76 -1.97 -3.35 -28.33
CA LYS A 76 -1.10 -2.33 -28.91
C LYS A 76 0.36 -2.35 -28.42
N PHE A 77 0.61 -2.84 -27.19
CA PHE A 77 1.96 -2.89 -26.64
C PHE A 77 2.56 -4.29 -26.61
N ARG A 78 1.78 -5.32 -26.98
CA ARG A 78 2.23 -6.72 -26.95
C ARG A 78 3.31 -7.01 -27.99
N SER A 79 3.26 -6.35 -29.13
CA SER A 79 4.22 -6.50 -30.23
C SER A 79 5.50 -5.68 -30.06
N LEU A 80 5.55 -4.77 -29.09
CA LEU A 80 6.73 -3.94 -28.84
C LEU A 80 7.84 -4.76 -28.17
N ASP A 81 9.07 -4.50 -28.61
CA ASP A 81 10.28 -4.98 -27.99
C ASP A 81 10.58 -4.21 -26.69
N THR A 82 11.53 -4.70 -25.89
CA THR A 82 11.91 -4.08 -24.61
C THR A 82 12.23 -2.58 -24.71
N PRO A 83 13.06 -2.09 -25.66
CA PRO A 83 13.32 -0.66 -25.78
C PRO A 83 12.07 0.13 -26.18
N GLY A 84 11.21 -0.38 -27.06
CA GLY A 84 9.94 0.29 -27.41
C GLY A 84 8.99 0.41 -26.21
N ARG A 85 8.95 -0.59 -25.33
CA ARG A 85 8.17 -0.51 -24.08
C ARG A 85 8.72 0.51 -23.09
N LEU A 86 10.05 0.61 -22.99
CA LEU A 86 10.71 1.64 -22.17
C LEU A 86 10.43 3.05 -22.72
N GLU A 87 10.48 3.22 -24.05
CA GLU A 87 10.16 4.50 -24.70
C GLU A 87 8.71 4.94 -24.43
N VAL A 88 7.75 4.00 -24.48
CA VAL A 88 6.35 4.26 -24.11
C VAL A 88 6.23 4.78 -22.66
N LEU A 89 6.97 4.18 -21.73
CA LEU A 89 6.98 4.62 -20.33
C LEU A 89 7.67 5.98 -20.15
N THR A 90 8.83 6.18 -20.77
CA THR A 90 9.59 7.43 -20.69
C THR A 90 8.78 8.62 -21.21
N ASN A 91 8.10 8.44 -22.35
CA ASN A 91 7.30 9.50 -22.97
C ASN A 91 5.83 9.51 -22.50
N ARG A 92 5.44 8.60 -21.58
CA ARG A 92 4.07 8.43 -21.06
C ARG A 92 3.03 8.34 -22.20
N LEU A 93 3.32 7.52 -23.20
CA LEU A 93 2.50 7.40 -24.41
C LEU A 93 1.24 6.58 -24.15
N GLY A 94 0.10 7.27 -24.07
CA GLY A 94 -1.22 6.68 -23.83
C GLY A 94 -1.76 7.00 -22.44
N LEU A 95 -2.89 6.38 -22.08
CA LEU A 95 -3.49 6.57 -20.76
C LEU A 95 -2.70 5.80 -19.70
N TRP A 96 -2.72 6.30 -18.46
CA TRP A 96 -1.88 5.76 -17.39
C TRP A 96 -2.13 4.28 -17.12
N PHE A 97 -3.38 3.84 -17.22
CA PHE A 97 -3.76 2.44 -17.00
C PHE A 97 -3.41 1.54 -18.19
N GLU A 98 -3.10 2.09 -19.36
CA GLU A 98 -2.70 1.31 -20.53
C GLU A 98 -1.21 1.00 -20.52
N TYR A 99 -0.37 1.97 -20.13
CA TYR A 99 1.07 1.73 -20.02
C TYR A 99 1.46 1.12 -18.66
N ALA A 100 0.65 1.24 -17.61
CA ALA A 100 0.94 0.66 -16.29
C ALA A 100 1.24 -0.86 -16.33
N PRO A 101 0.51 -1.70 -17.09
CA PRO A 101 0.83 -3.12 -17.26
C PRO A 101 2.20 -3.42 -17.89
N LEU A 102 2.87 -2.45 -18.52
CA LEU A 102 4.23 -2.63 -19.05
C LEU A 102 5.26 -2.79 -17.94
N ILE A 103 5.08 -2.09 -16.82
CA ILE A 103 5.99 -2.13 -15.68
C ILE A 103 6.14 -3.57 -15.12
N PRO A 104 5.06 -4.31 -14.77
CA PRO A 104 5.19 -5.69 -14.32
C PRO A 104 5.63 -6.64 -15.44
N SER A 105 5.45 -6.30 -16.71
CA SER A 105 6.05 -7.06 -17.82
C SER A 105 7.56 -6.92 -17.84
N LEU A 106 8.09 -5.70 -17.66
CA LEU A 106 9.53 -5.44 -17.58
C LEU A 106 10.15 -6.10 -16.34
N PHE A 107 9.43 -6.15 -15.21
CA PHE A 107 9.87 -6.92 -14.04
C PHE A 107 10.06 -8.41 -14.33
N LYS A 108 9.21 -9.00 -15.17
CA LYS A 108 9.37 -10.41 -15.59
C LYS A 108 10.56 -10.62 -16.53
N GLU A 109 10.96 -9.58 -17.26
CA GLU A 109 12.16 -9.57 -18.11
C GLU A 109 13.46 -9.30 -17.33
N GLY A 110 13.38 -9.03 -16.03
CA GLY A 110 14.53 -8.86 -15.14
C GLY A 110 14.84 -7.42 -14.77
N PHE A 111 14.04 -6.45 -15.21
CA PHE A 111 14.20 -5.06 -14.76
C PHE A 111 13.81 -4.91 -13.30
N THR A 112 14.57 -4.10 -12.56
CA THR A 112 14.25 -3.73 -11.18
C THR A 112 13.59 -2.34 -11.14
N PRO A 113 12.78 -2.01 -10.11
CA PRO A 113 12.18 -0.69 -10.01
C PRO A 113 13.17 0.47 -10.10
N PRO A 114 14.37 0.43 -9.46
CA PRO A 114 15.39 1.45 -9.64
C PRO A 114 15.89 1.57 -11.09
N SER A 115 16.12 0.44 -11.77
CA SER A 115 16.55 0.47 -13.19
C SER A 115 15.50 1.09 -14.11
N ILE A 116 14.21 0.85 -13.85
CA ILE A 116 13.13 1.49 -14.62
C ILE A 116 13.07 2.98 -14.31
N GLU A 117 13.25 3.38 -13.05
CA GLU A 117 13.28 4.78 -12.64
C GLU A 117 14.43 5.55 -13.31
N GLU A 118 15.62 4.96 -13.39
CA GLU A 118 16.78 5.55 -14.07
C GLU A 118 16.53 5.80 -15.57
N ILE A 119 15.81 4.90 -16.24
CA ILE A 119 15.56 4.97 -17.70
C ILE A 119 14.35 5.87 -18.02
N THR A 120 13.28 5.78 -17.22
CA THR A 120 11.97 6.37 -17.53
C THR A 120 11.64 7.60 -16.70
N GLY A 121 12.35 7.83 -15.59
CA GLY A 121 12.05 8.87 -14.61
C GLY A 121 10.83 8.58 -13.72
N ILE A 122 10.17 7.43 -13.87
CA ILE A 122 9.01 7.05 -13.06
C ILE A 122 9.51 6.47 -11.73
N SER A 123 9.25 7.17 -10.62
CA SER A 123 9.71 6.76 -9.30
C SER A 123 9.19 5.37 -8.90
N GLY A 124 9.94 4.61 -8.11
CA GLY A 124 9.47 3.31 -7.60
C GLY A 124 8.11 3.37 -6.87
N VAL A 125 7.81 4.49 -6.20
CA VAL A 125 6.51 4.73 -5.53
C VAL A 125 5.40 4.89 -6.57
N GLU A 126 5.65 5.70 -7.61
CA GLU A 126 4.70 5.91 -8.71
C GLU A 126 4.48 4.63 -9.52
N GLN A 127 5.54 3.84 -9.76
CA GLN A 127 5.43 2.53 -10.42
C GLN A 127 4.46 1.62 -9.68
N ASN A 128 4.65 1.44 -8.36
CA ASN A 128 3.76 0.62 -7.55
C ASN A 128 2.32 1.15 -7.57
N ARG A 129 2.15 2.47 -7.52
CA ARG A 129 0.85 3.12 -7.57
C ARG A 129 0.11 2.83 -8.87
N LEU A 130 0.76 3.08 -10.01
CA LEU A 130 0.22 2.83 -11.34
C LEU A 130 -0.19 1.37 -11.53
N ILE A 131 0.66 0.44 -11.11
CA ILE A 131 0.38 -1.00 -11.18
C ILE A 131 -0.89 -1.34 -10.41
N VAL A 132 -0.95 -0.98 -9.13
CA VAL A 132 -2.07 -1.37 -8.28
C VAL A 132 -3.35 -0.64 -8.69
N ALA A 133 -3.27 0.63 -9.04
CA ALA A 133 -4.42 1.39 -9.53
C ALA A 133 -4.97 0.81 -10.84
N SER A 134 -4.10 0.35 -11.75
CA SER A 134 -4.55 -0.29 -13.00
C SER A 134 -5.31 -1.58 -12.74
N GLN A 135 -4.86 -2.39 -11.76
CA GLN A 135 -5.56 -3.60 -11.33
C GLN A 135 -6.92 -3.29 -10.68
N VAL A 136 -7.01 -2.19 -9.92
CA VAL A 136 -8.28 -1.72 -9.36
C VAL A 136 -9.22 -1.31 -10.48
N ARG A 137 -8.75 -0.56 -11.48
CA ARG A 137 -9.52 -0.19 -12.67
C ARG A 137 -10.00 -1.43 -13.44
N ASP A 138 -9.13 -2.41 -13.67
CA ASP A 138 -9.48 -3.67 -14.33
C ASP A 138 -10.60 -4.40 -13.57
N SER A 139 -10.55 -4.40 -12.23
CA SER A 139 -11.60 -5.02 -11.42
C SER A 139 -12.95 -4.32 -11.54
N LEU A 140 -12.96 -3.00 -11.75
CA LEU A 140 -14.17 -2.20 -11.97
C LEU A 140 -14.76 -2.44 -13.36
N VAL A 141 -13.90 -2.56 -14.37
CA VAL A 141 -14.31 -2.94 -15.74
C VAL A 141 -14.94 -4.33 -15.73
N GLN A 142 -14.33 -5.29 -15.02
CA GLN A 142 -14.86 -6.65 -14.89
C GLN A 142 -16.20 -6.72 -14.14
N SER A 143 -16.46 -5.78 -13.22
CA SER A 143 -17.75 -5.69 -12.51
C SER A 143 -18.82 -4.91 -13.26
N ASN A 144 -18.57 -4.48 -14.50
CA ASN A 144 -19.51 -3.72 -15.32
C ASN A 144 -19.96 -2.40 -14.65
N THR A 145 -19.02 -1.71 -13.99
CA THR A 145 -19.23 -0.36 -13.45
C THR A 145 -19.41 0.63 -14.61
N ASP A 146 -20.20 1.68 -14.38
CA ASP A 146 -20.53 2.70 -15.38
C ASP A 146 -19.29 3.28 -16.07
N GLU A 147 -19.34 3.37 -17.40
CA GLU A 147 -18.25 3.88 -18.23
C GLU A 147 -18.01 5.37 -17.98
N GLU A 148 -19.06 6.12 -17.67
CA GLU A 148 -18.94 7.55 -17.34
C GLU A 148 -18.09 7.76 -16.07
N LEU A 149 -18.30 6.94 -15.04
CA LEU A 149 -17.50 6.95 -13.82
C LEU A 149 -16.06 6.53 -14.06
N LEU A 150 -15.83 5.56 -14.96
CA LEU A 150 -14.47 5.13 -15.29
C LEU A 150 -13.70 6.22 -16.04
N SER A 151 -14.37 6.95 -16.93
CA SER A 151 -13.76 8.03 -17.71
C SER A 151 -13.22 9.18 -16.84
N PHE A 152 -13.81 9.40 -15.65
CA PHE A 152 -13.34 10.37 -14.67
C PHE A 152 -11.88 10.11 -14.25
N PHE A 153 -11.45 8.84 -14.20
CA PHE A 153 -10.09 8.47 -13.78
C PHE A 153 -9.08 8.43 -14.92
N ASP A 154 -9.49 8.70 -16.17
CA ASP A 154 -8.60 8.60 -17.33
C ASP A 154 -7.55 9.71 -17.32
N THR A 155 -7.93 10.94 -16.93
CA THR A 155 -7.05 12.13 -16.88
C THR A 155 -6.51 12.36 -15.47
N GLY A 156 -5.93 11.32 -14.89
CA GLY A 156 -5.49 11.31 -13.49
C GLY A 156 -6.57 10.73 -12.59
N GLY A 157 -6.14 9.94 -11.61
CA GLY A 157 -7.06 9.08 -10.85
C GLY A 157 -6.39 7.83 -10.27
N ALA A 158 -5.17 7.52 -10.73
CA ALA A 158 -4.36 6.46 -10.15
C ALA A 158 -4.19 6.61 -8.63
N GLU A 159 -4.04 7.83 -8.14
CA GLU A 159 -3.99 8.16 -6.70
C GLU A 159 -5.24 7.69 -5.95
N LEU A 160 -6.42 8.04 -6.46
CA LEU A 160 -7.71 7.73 -5.84
C LEU A 160 -7.96 6.22 -5.85
N LEU A 161 -7.75 5.58 -7.00
CA LEU A 161 -7.94 4.14 -7.16
C LEU A 161 -6.92 3.33 -6.33
N TYR A 162 -5.72 3.86 -6.11
CA TYR A 162 -4.73 3.22 -5.26
C TYR A 162 -5.18 3.13 -3.80
N GLU A 163 -5.88 4.14 -3.27
CA GLU A 163 -6.30 4.17 -1.87
C GLU A 163 -7.41 3.14 -1.58
N ILE A 164 -8.28 2.85 -2.54
CA ILE A 164 -9.35 1.84 -2.40
C ILE A 164 -8.90 0.40 -2.69
N ARG A 165 -7.60 0.15 -2.93
CA ARG A 165 -7.06 -1.17 -3.29
C ARG A 165 -7.41 -2.31 -2.33
N LEU A 166 -7.65 -2.01 -1.05
CA LEU A 166 -7.94 -2.99 0.00
C LEU A 166 -9.41 -3.47 0.02
N LEU A 167 -10.28 -2.80 -0.74
CA LEU A 167 -11.70 -3.10 -0.82
C LEU A 167 -11.97 -4.28 -1.76
N SER A 168 -13.09 -4.97 -1.55
CA SER A 168 -13.60 -5.99 -2.49
C SER A 168 -14.08 -5.36 -3.80
N VAL A 169 -14.30 -6.16 -4.84
CA VAL A 169 -14.75 -5.66 -6.15
C VAL A 169 -16.09 -4.90 -6.04
N SER A 170 -17.06 -5.45 -5.31
CA SER A 170 -18.36 -4.79 -5.08
C SER A 170 -18.21 -3.46 -4.32
N GLN A 171 -17.34 -3.43 -3.31
CA GLN A 171 -17.08 -2.22 -2.52
C GLN A 171 -16.36 -1.14 -3.33
N ARG A 172 -15.47 -1.54 -4.26
CA ARG A 172 -14.78 -0.59 -5.14
C ARG A 172 -15.77 0.13 -6.05
N ALA A 173 -16.78 -0.56 -6.58
CA ALA A 173 -17.80 0.05 -7.43
C ALA A 173 -18.58 1.16 -6.70
N GLU A 174 -19.07 0.87 -5.49
CA GLU A 174 -19.79 1.86 -4.68
C GLU A 174 -18.87 2.97 -4.15
N ALA A 175 -17.64 2.63 -3.74
CA ALA A 175 -16.67 3.64 -3.30
C ALA A 175 -16.31 4.62 -4.44
N VAL A 176 -16.16 4.13 -5.68
CA VAL A 176 -15.89 4.99 -6.84
C VAL A 176 -17.04 5.94 -7.13
N ARG A 177 -18.29 5.45 -7.10
CA ARG A 177 -19.49 6.31 -7.21
C ARG A 177 -19.43 7.46 -6.21
N TYR A 178 -19.21 7.11 -4.95
CA TYR A 178 -19.15 8.09 -3.87
C TYR A 178 -17.99 9.08 -4.01
N ILE A 179 -16.81 8.63 -4.45
CA ILE A 179 -15.63 9.48 -4.68
C ILE A 179 -15.91 10.52 -5.77
N VAL A 180 -16.56 10.11 -6.87
CA VAL A 180 -16.86 10.99 -8.00
C VAL A 180 -17.97 11.99 -7.63
N GLU A 181 -19.04 11.51 -6.98
CA GLU A 181 -20.16 12.36 -6.55
C GLU A 181 -19.75 13.44 -5.54
N ASN A 182 -18.87 13.10 -4.60
CA ASN A 182 -18.41 14.02 -3.54
C ASN A 182 -17.05 14.67 -3.84
N LEU A 183 -16.48 14.44 -5.04
CA LEU A 183 -15.19 14.98 -5.48
C LEU A 183 -14.06 14.80 -4.44
N LEU A 184 -13.93 13.59 -3.90
CA LEU A 184 -12.96 13.31 -2.84
C LEU A 184 -11.52 13.39 -3.35
N ASP A 185 -10.64 13.90 -2.51
CA ASP A 185 -9.20 13.87 -2.72
C ASP A 185 -8.60 12.51 -2.33
N ALA A 186 -7.30 12.32 -2.56
CA ALA A 186 -6.61 11.09 -2.19
C ALA A 186 -6.70 10.81 -0.68
N LYS A 187 -6.68 11.85 0.16
CA LYS A 187 -6.80 11.66 1.60
C LYS A 187 -8.21 11.22 1.99
N GLY A 188 -9.23 11.85 1.44
CA GLY A 188 -10.64 11.47 1.62
C GLY A 188 -10.91 10.04 1.15
N ALA A 189 -10.41 9.66 -0.03
CA ALA A 189 -10.53 8.30 -0.55
C ALA A 189 -9.86 7.25 0.38
N GLN A 190 -8.71 7.58 0.97
CA GLN A 190 -8.05 6.74 1.96
C GLN A 190 -8.87 6.56 3.24
N VAL A 191 -9.42 7.66 3.75
CA VAL A 191 -10.27 7.64 4.96
C VAL A 191 -11.53 6.84 4.70
N LEU A 192 -12.15 7.02 3.53
CA LEU A 192 -13.31 6.24 3.09
C LEU A 192 -13.01 4.74 3.00
N ALA A 193 -11.91 4.37 2.33
CA ALA A 193 -11.50 2.98 2.21
C ALA A 193 -11.27 2.33 3.59
N ARG A 194 -10.69 3.09 4.53
CA ARG A 194 -10.51 2.64 5.91
C ARG A 194 -11.85 2.47 6.63
N ALA A 195 -12.77 3.43 6.48
CA ALA A 195 -14.09 3.38 7.10
C ALA A 195 -14.88 2.15 6.64
N ILE A 196 -14.96 1.90 5.33
CA ILE A 196 -15.62 0.72 4.74
C ILE A 196 -14.96 -0.58 5.25
N LYS A 197 -13.63 -0.61 5.36
CA LYS A 197 -12.93 -1.82 5.80
C LYS A 197 -13.08 -2.09 7.30
N ASP A 198 -13.17 -1.05 8.11
CA ASP A 198 -13.31 -1.17 9.56
C ASP A 198 -14.75 -1.50 9.97
N PHE A 199 -15.76 -1.02 9.23
CA PHE A 199 -17.17 -1.13 9.58
C PHE A 199 -17.62 -2.54 10.03
N PRO A 200 -17.33 -3.64 9.32
CA PRO A 200 -17.77 -4.98 9.74
C PRO A 200 -17.12 -5.48 11.03
N ARG A 201 -15.99 -4.89 11.44
CA ARG A 201 -15.27 -5.27 12.67
C ARG A 201 -15.87 -4.62 13.91
N ARG A 202 -16.82 -3.70 13.75
CA ARG A 202 -17.37 -2.84 14.82
C ARG A 202 -18.83 -3.14 15.15
N GLN A 203 -19.26 -4.38 14.88
CA GLN A 203 -20.64 -4.83 15.11
C GLN A 203 -21.13 -4.65 16.56
N MET A 204 -20.20 -4.59 17.52
CA MET A 204 -20.52 -4.48 18.95
C MET A 204 -20.65 -3.02 19.44
N ASP A 205 -20.35 -2.05 18.58
CA ASP A 205 -20.40 -0.63 18.95
C ASP A 205 -21.85 -0.11 18.96
N LYS A 206 -22.18 0.79 19.89
CA LYS A 206 -23.51 1.41 19.99
C LYS A 206 -23.83 2.15 18.67
N GLY A 207 -25.07 2.00 18.20
CA GLY A 207 -25.55 2.64 16.97
C GLY A 207 -25.12 1.93 15.67
N TRP A 208 -24.26 0.90 15.70
CA TRP A 208 -23.77 0.22 14.48
C TRP A 208 -24.88 -0.26 13.54
N SER A 209 -25.96 -0.83 14.09
CA SER A 209 -27.10 -1.34 13.32
C SER A 209 -27.91 -0.25 12.60
N SER A 210 -27.73 1.02 12.98
CA SER A 210 -28.44 2.15 12.40
C SER A 210 -27.81 2.63 11.08
N PHE A 211 -26.59 2.19 10.76
CA PHE A 211 -25.84 2.58 9.56
C PHE A 211 -25.80 1.42 8.56
N ASP A 212 -25.95 1.72 7.27
CA ASP A 212 -25.90 0.70 6.22
C ASP A 212 -24.46 0.43 5.75
N TYR A 213 -24.08 -0.85 5.70
CA TYR A 213 -22.78 -1.27 5.17
C TYR A 213 -22.67 -1.15 3.63
N GLY A 214 -23.80 -1.24 2.93
CA GLY A 214 -23.83 -1.10 1.47
C GLY A 214 -23.51 0.32 1.00
N LEU A 215 -23.68 1.32 1.88
CA LEU A 215 -23.52 2.72 1.56
C LEU A 215 -22.16 3.22 2.08
N PRO A 216 -21.24 3.65 1.18
CA PRO A 216 -19.93 4.17 1.58
C PRO A 216 -20.03 5.41 2.47
N GLY A 217 -21.03 6.27 2.24
CA GLY A 217 -21.31 7.44 3.06
C GLY A 217 -21.70 7.09 4.51
N ASP A 218 -22.56 6.09 4.71
CA ASP A 218 -22.93 5.61 6.05
C ASP A 218 -21.75 4.96 6.78
N CYS A 219 -20.90 4.22 6.06
CA CYS A 219 -19.66 3.68 6.65
C CYS A 219 -18.74 4.79 7.17
N LEU A 220 -18.61 5.87 6.38
CA LEU A 220 -17.80 7.04 6.74
C LEU A 220 -18.45 7.85 7.88
N SER A 221 -19.76 8.06 7.83
CA SER A 221 -20.55 8.67 8.88
C SER A 221 -20.40 7.92 10.21
N PHE A 222 -20.47 6.59 10.19
CA PHE A 222 -20.28 5.76 11.38
C PHE A 222 -18.87 5.90 12.00
N MET A 223 -17.84 6.07 11.16
CA MET A 223 -16.48 6.34 11.65
C MET A 223 -16.42 7.65 12.43
N TYR A 224 -17.00 8.74 11.90
CA TYR A 224 -17.04 10.04 12.58
C TYR A 224 -17.97 10.04 13.79
N TYR A 225 -19.07 9.31 13.74
CA TYR A 225 -19.97 9.09 14.88
C TYR A 225 -19.23 8.45 16.05
N ARG A 226 -18.46 7.38 15.80
CA ARG A 226 -17.60 6.76 16.82
C ARG A 226 -16.56 7.74 17.36
N GLN A 227 -15.90 8.49 16.49
CA GLN A 227 -14.90 9.48 16.90
C GLN A 227 -15.53 10.52 17.84
N GLY A 228 -16.71 11.05 17.52
CA GLY A 228 -17.45 11.97 18.38
C GLY A 228 -17.72 11.40 19.77
N ARG A 229 -18.01 10.09 19.88
CA ARG A 229 -18.23 9.41 21.16
C ARG A 229 -16.97 9.15 21.98
N GLU A 230 -15.79 9.20 21.37
CA GLU A 230 -14.50 9.10 22.07
C GLU A 230 -14.15 10.42 22.79
N HIS A 231 -14.71 11.55 22.35
CA HIS A 231 -14.51 12.86 22.97
C HIS A 231 -15.43 13.07 24.19
N ARG A 232 -15.00 13.94 25.11
CA ARG A 232 -15.77 14.27 26.33
C ARG A 232 -17.09 14.94 25.98
N ASN A 233 -18.15 14.63 26.73
CA ASN A 233 -19.43 15.33 26.63
C ASN A 233 -19.58 16.36 27.77
N PRO A 234 -19.81 17.66 27.49
CA PRO A 234 -19.77 18.33 26.17
C PRO A 234 -18.34 18.73 25.74
N SER A 235 -18.07 18.72 24.42
CA SER A 235 -16.84 19.27 23.81
C SER A 235 -17.10 19.76 22.37
N GLU A 236 -16.32 20.74 21.92
CA GLU A 236 -16.35 21.24 20.53
C GLU A 236 -15.97 20.13 19.55
N GLU A 237 -14.88 19.40 19.83
CA GLU A 237 -14.40 18.27 19.00
C GLU A 237 -15.48 17.17 18.79
N ARG A 238 -16.29 16.89 19.83
CA ARG A 238 -17.44 15.97 19.71
C ARG A 238 -18.47 16.52 18.74
N THR A 239 -18.80 17.80 18.86
CA THR A 239 -19.82 18.46 18.05
C THR A 239 -19.38 18.52 16.58
N ASP A 240 -18.11 18.83 16.32
CA ASP A 240 -17.53 18.84 14.97
C ASP A 240 -17.54 17.44 14.34
N SER A 241 -17.20 16.40 15.12
CA SER A 241 -17.23 15.02 14.61
C SER A 241 -18.65 14.54 14.31
N LEU A 242 -19.63 14.88 15.16
CA LEU A 242 -21.02 14.47 14.96
C LEU A 242 -21.70 15.26 13.83
N THR A 243 -21.36 16.54 13.65
CA THR A 243 -21.85 17.34 12.51
C THR A 243 -21.30 16.79 11.19
N GLN A 244 -20.01 16.44 11.13
CA GLN A 244 -19.44 15.73 9.98
C GLN A 244 -20.14 14.39 9.73
N ALA A 245 -20.43 13.62 10.79
CA ALA A 245 -21.18 12.38 10.65
C ALA A 245 -22.57 12.61 10.05
N LEU A 246 -23.26 13.68 10.46
CA LEU A 246 -24.59 14.02 9.97
C LEU A 246 -24.58 14.41 8.48
N GLU A 247 -23.58 15.18 8.04
CA GLU A 247 -23.43 15.61 6.64
C GLU A 247 -23.20 14.42 5.71
N LEU A 248 -22.46 13.41 6.16
CA LEU A 248 -22.06 12.25 5.36
C LEU A 248 -23.07 11.10 5.42
N ALA A 249 -24.03 11.15 6.34
CA ALA A 249 -25.06 10.11 6.50
C ALA A 249 -26.03 10.13 5.32
N VAL A 250 -26.15 8.98 4.65
CA VAL A 250 -27.03 8.77 3.50
C VAL A 250 -28.36 8.19 3.96
N SER A 251 -28.35 7.21 4.88
CA SER A 251 -29.60 6.63 5.40
C SER A 251 -30.26 7.52 6.46
N GLU A 252 -31.59 7.55 6.42
CA GLU A 252 -32.39 8.28 7.43
C GLU A 252 -32.22 7.69 8.83
N SER A 253 -31.97 6.37 8.92
CA SER A 253 -31.66 5.69 10.18
C SER A 253 -30.35 6.21 10.79
N ALA A 254 -29.30 6.33 9.98
CA ALA A 254 -28.01 6.89 10.42
C ALA A 254 -28.17 8.35 10.85
N ARG A 255 -28.88 9.17 10.07
CA ARG A 255 -29.13 10.59 10.43
C ARG A 255 -29.84 10.73 11.77
N ASN A 256 -30.89 9.94 12.00
CA ASN A 256 -31.65 9.98 13.24
C ASN A 256 -30.80 9.53 14.45
N GLU A 257 -29.95 8.52 14.28
CA GLU A 257 -29.03 8.07 15.33
C GLU A 257 -28.01 9.16 15.70
N VAL A 258 -27.42 9.81 14.70
CA VAL A 258 -26.46 10.90 14.89
C VAL A 258 -27.14 12.13 15.53
N LEU A 259 -28.33 12.50 15.07
CA LEU A 259 -29.12 13.60 15.64
C LEU A 259 -29.48 13.33 17.10
N ARG A 260 -29.92 12.11 17.43
CA ARG A 260 -30.21 11.73 18.81
C ARG A 260 -28.99 11.86 19.72
N GLU A 261 -27.82 11.46 19.24
CA GLU A 261 -26.57 11.59 19.99
C GLU A 261 -26.14 13.06 20.13
N LEU A 262 -26.41 13.89 19.13
CA LEU A 262 -26.12 15.34 19.16
C LEU A 262 -27.04 16.08 20.14
N GLU A 263 -28.34 15.78 20.14
CA GLU A 263 -29.36 16.43 20.98
C GLU A 263 -29.44 15.83 22.39
N GLY A 264 -29.16 14.53 22.54
CA GLY A 264 -29.30 13.74 23.76
C GLY A 264 -28.31 14.06 24.89
N GLY A 265 -27.59 15.18 24.81
CA GLY A 265 -26.54 15.60 25.75
C GLY A 265 -27.02 15.96 27.17
N LYS A 266 -28.18 15.50 27.63
CA LYS A 266 -28.72 15.78 28.98
C LYS A 266 -28.99 14.57 29.87
N ASP A 267 -29.21 13.36 29.34
CA ASP A 267 -29.80 12.27 30.14
C ASP A 267 -29.10 10.89 30.06
N GLU A 268 -27.80 10.83 29.73
CA GLU A 268 -27.03 9.60 29.92
C GLU A 268 -25.96 9.80 31.00
N THR A 269 -26.31 9.32 32.20
CA THR A 269 -25.40 9.02 33.31
C THR A 269 -24.15 8.37 32.76
N GLU A 270 -22.97 8.91 33.12
CA GLU A 270 -21.66 8.37 32.73
C GLU A 270 -21.61 6.85 32.83
N GLU A 271 -21.84 6.16 31.70
CA GLU A 271 -21.40 4.77 31.57
C GLU A 271 -19.88 4.83 31.63
N LYS A 272 -19.36 4.49 32.81
CA LYS A 272 -17.93 4.33 33.09
C LYS A 272 -17.28 3.69 31.87
N GLY A 273 -16.34 4.44 31.29
CA GLY A 273 -15.55 4.03 30.13
C GLY A 273 -15.18 2.56 30.23
N GLY A 274 -15.88 1.75 29.45
CA GLY A 274 -15.52 0.36 29.23
C GLY A 274 -14.12 0.37 28.65
N ASP A 275 -13.20 -0.23 29.41
CA ASP A 275 -11.81 -0.48 29.09
C ASP A 275 -11.57 -0.51 27.58
N LEU A 276 -10.92 0.55 27.08
CA LEU A 276 -10.52 0.67 25.68
C LEU A 276 -9.77 -0.60 25.31
N GLY A 277 -10.43 -1.42 24.50
CA GLY A 277 -10.10 -2.81 24.24
C GLY A 277 -8.60 -3.05 24.20
N ALA A 278 -8.16 -4.02 25.01
CA ALA A 278 -6.79 -4.51 25.10
C ALA A 278 -6.09 -4.38 23.74
N ARG A 279 -5.19 -3.38 23.63
CA ARG A 279 -4.36 -3.20 22.43
C ARG A 279 -3.77 -4.56 22.10
N VAL A 280 -4.26 -5.21 21.04
CA VAL A 280 -3.69 -6.45 20.54
C VAL A 280 -2.25 -6.10 20.15
N ARG A 281 -1.31 -6.41 21.04
CA ARG A 281 0.11 -6.22 20.78
C ARG A 281 0.50 -7.30 19.79
N VAL A 282 0.52 -6.94 18.51
CA VAL A 282 1.13 -7.79 17.50
C VAL A 282 2.60 -7.97 17.92
N PRO A 283 3.07 -9.21 18.18
CA PRO A 283 4.46 -9.43 18.52
C PRO A 283 5.32 -9.05 17.32
N VAL A 284 5.94 -7.87 17.40
CA VAL A 284 6.90 -7.42 16.39
C VAL A 284 8.24 -8.06 16.75
N VAL A 285 8.58 -9.14 16.06
CA VAL A 285 9.92 -9.71 16.11
C VAL A 285 10.81 -8.89 15.18
N ARG A 286 11.79 -8.19 15.75
CA ARG A 286 12.88 -7.57 14.98
C ARG A 286 14.05 -8.55 14.98
N MET A 287 14.51 -8.93 13.79
CA MET A 287 15.76 -9.68 13.67
C MET A 287 16.91 -8.83 14.20
N LYS A 288 17.83 -9.43 14.95
CA LYS A 288 19.00 -8.69 15.44
C LYS A 288 19.96 -8.45 14.28
N LEU A 289 20.61 -7.29 14.30
CA LEU A 289 21.80 -7.04 13.49
C LEU A 289 22.81 -8.18 13.73
N GLY A 290 23.25 -8.86 12.68
CA GLY A 290 24.14 -10.03 12.72
C GLY A 290 23.48 -11.42 12.71
N GLU A 291 22.15 -11.53 12.67
CA GLU A 291 21.45 -12.82 12.49
C GLU A 291 21.30 -13.18 10.98
N VAL A 292 20.58 -14.27 10.67
CA VAL A 292 20.36 -14.86 9.33
C VAL A 292 20.02 -13.84 8.22
N ALA A 293 19.51 -12.65 8.57
CA ALA A 293 19.23 -11.56 7.62
C ALA A 293 20.49 -10.92 6.99
N GLU A 294 21.66 -11.00 7.64
CA GLU A 294 22.93 -10.49 7.11
C GLU A 294 23.78 -11.57 6.43
N ALA A 295 23.30 -12.82 6.43
CA ALA A 295 23.98 -13.89 5.73
C ALA A 295 23.89 -13.64 4.22
N SER A 296 25.04 -13.55 3.55
CA SER A 296 25.13 -13.46 2.08
C SER A 296 24.57 -14.70 1.37
N SER A 297 24.33 -15.79 2.10
CA SER A 297 23.66 -17.00 1.64
C SER A 297 22.91 -17.66 2.79
N VAL A 298 21.60 -17.85 2.62
CA VAL A 298 20.76 -18.65 3.52
C VAL A 298 20.44 -19.96 2.79
N VAL A 299 21.01 -21.06 3.26
CA VAL A 299 20.83 -22.37 2.62
C VAL A 299 19.72 -23.14 3.34
N PHE A 300 18.58 -23.31 2.66
CA PHE A 300 17.55 -24.25 3.07
C PHE A 300 17.86 -25.62 2.50
N LEU A 301 18.24 -26.56 3.36
CA LEU A 301 18.53 -27.94 2.95
C LEU A 301 17.27 -28.80 3.12
N PRO A 302 16.72 -29.38 2.04
CA PRO A 302 15.63 -30.35 2.17
C PRO A 302 16.15 -31.61 2.89
N VAL A 303 15.52 -31.96 4.01
CA VAL A 303 15.88 -33.17 4.77
C VAL A 303 15.06 -34.35 4.26
N VAL A 304 15.74 -35.40 3.80
CA VAL A 304 15.08 -36.67 3.40
C VAL A 304 15.08 -37.64 4.58
N LYS A 305 13.90 -38.18 4.92
CA LYS A 305 13.75 -39.17 6.00
C LYS A 305 14.50 -40.46 5.62
N ARG A 306 15.41 -40.92 6.49
CA ARG A 306 16.19 -42.15 6.30
C ARG A 306 15.25 -43.34 6.09
N ARG A 307 15.28 -43.95 4.91
CA ARG A 307 14.54 -45.18 4.61
C ARG A 307 15.30 -46.35 5.27
N ARG A 308 14.68 -47.06 6.20
CA ARG A 308 15.24 -48.32 6.72
C ARG A 308 15.20 -49.33 5.58
N VAL A 309 16.36 -49.73 5.09
CA VAL A 309 16.48 -50.91 4.24
C VAL A 309 16.42 -52.10 5.18
N SER A 310 15.36 -52.88 5.11
CA SER A 310 15.26 -54.19 5.76
C SER A 310 16.22 -55.14 5.05
N SER A 311 17.19 -55.66 5.81
CA SER A 311 18.13 -56.70 5.38
C SER A 311 17.45 -58.01 5.04
#